data_AF-A0A7U9NJ42-F1
#
_entry.id   AF-A0A7U9NJ42-F1
#
_cell.length_a   1.000
_cell.length_b   1.000
_cell.length_c   1.000
_cell.angle_alpha   90.00
_cell.angle_beta   90.00
_cell.angle_gamma   90.00
#
_symmetry.space_group_name_H-M   'P 1'
#
loop_
_entity.id
_entity.type
_entity.pdbx_description
1 polymer ?
#
loop_
_entity_poly.entity_id
_entity_poly.type
_entity_poly.pdbx_seq_one_letter_code
_entity_poly.pdbx_strand_id
1 'polypeptide(L)'
;MTYATALLSELLSEKKKNIYCFGAGRLFDSFIKEFADYDLEESIKAVVDNNPNEVKTGIKIVNGFFVPLISFEEMMKQINIGDRILITTAAYEEIIGQLEKAKAIGGIKYYIYPVLDIDQHDYSRLNIEIPLKLSSCRNLQIPKTIHYCWFGKKEIPIPYRKWMESWKMYCPDYEIVEWNEKNYDVHKSTYISQAYETGQWAFVSDYARIDIVHQYGGVYLDVDVELIKNIDELLMNQAFCGFENSIYVNYGLGFGAQKDYFLLEEIKKYYDNTCFIYSKGGLNQTRCPMIQTKIMKRHGLNCNGKFQIVKGMAVYPSRVLCGMSPYSFRIERNPVHTYAIHHFAGTWIQGKQEKNALISAMKKWSKNDNYIYPDL
;
A
#
# COMPACT_ATOMS: atom_id res chain seq x y z
N MET A 1 17.25 -27.50 -11.07
CA MET A 1 16.08 -26.76 -10.53
C MET A 1 15.79 -25.54 -11.39
N THR A 2 14.54 -25.07 -11.46
CA THR A 2 14.14 -23.94 -12.31
C THR A 2 13.26 -22.95 -11.57
N TYR A 3 13.47 -21.66 -11.78
CA TYR A 3 12.59 -20.61 -11.26
C TYR A 3 11.18 -20.75 -11.85
N ALA A 4 10.16 -20.58 -11.02
CA ALA A 4 8.76 -20.53 -11.43
C ALA A 4 8.00 -19.43 -10.69
N THR A 5 6.88 -19.00 -11.30
CA THR A 5 5.89 -18.09 -10.74
C THR A 5 4.55 -18.82 -10.64
N ALA A 6 3.73 -18.45 -9.65
CA ALA A 6 2.37 -18.96 -9.46
C ALA A 6 1.59 -17.96 -8.60
N LEU A 7 0.26 -18.04 -8.56
CA LEU A 7 -0.47 -17.38 -7.48
C LEU A 7 -0.10 -18.05 -6.15
N LEU A 8 0.23 -17.25 -5.14
CA LEU A 8 0.65 -17.77 -3.85
C LEU A 8 -0.46 -18.63 -3.23
N SER A 9 -1.70 -18.16 -3.28
CA SER A 9 -2.89 -18.92 -2.83
C SER A 9 -3.01 -20.30 -3.48
N GLU A 10 -2.79 -20.41 -4.79
CA GLU A 10 -2.79 -21.71 -5.49
C GLU A 10 -1.65 -22.60 -5.00
N LEU A 11 -0.45 -22.05 -4.85
CA LEU A 11 0.73 -22.78 -4.35
C LEU A 11 0.50 -23.35 -2.95
N LEU A 12 -0.16 -22.59 -2.09
CA LEU A 12 -0.42 -22.95 -0.69
C LEU A 12 -1.64 -23.85 -0.51
N SER A 13 -2.60 -23.83 -1.45
CA SER A 13 -3.84 -24.64 -1.36
C SER A 13 -3.61 -26.15 -1.50
N GLU A 14 -2.47 -26.58 -2.05
CA GLU A 14 -2.16 -28.00 -2.22
C GLU A 14 -1.74 -28.62 -0.88
N LYS A 15 -2.59 -29.48 -0.31
CA LYS A 15 -2.33 -30.25 0.92
C LYS A 15 -1.46 -31.46 0.65
N LYS A 16 -0.21 -31.20 0.28
CA LYS A 16 0.79 -32.22 0.00
C LYS A 16 2.09 -31.86 0.68
N LYS A 17 2.66 -32.80 1.45
CA LYS A 17 3.91 -32.61 2.19
C LYS A 17 5.13 -32.61 1.27
N ASN A 18 5.25 -31.59 0.43
CA ASN A 18 6.25 -31.49 -0.65
C ASN A 18 6.89 -30.09 -0.77
N ILE A 19 6.67 -29.19 0.18
CA ILE A 19 7.25 -27.84 0.17
C ILE A 19 8.43 -27.76 1.13
N TYR A 20 9.61 -27.38 0.62
CA TYR A 20 10.74 -26.95 1.43
C TYR A 20 10.73 -25.43 1.55
N CYS A 21 10.65 -24.90 2.78
CA CYS A 21 10.74 -23.47 3.04
C CYS A 21 12.19 -23.09 3.33
N PHE A 22 12.83 -22.30 2.46
CA PHE A 22 14.24 -21.94 2.60
C PHE A 22 14.39 -20.57 3.28
N GLY A 23 14.80 -20.60 4.54
CA GLY A 23 15.00 -19.48 5.45
C GLY A 23 14.05 -19.60 6.63
N ALA A 24 14.57 -19.82 7.84
CA ALA A 24 13.80 -20.05 9.06
C ALA A 24 13.56 -18.78 9.90
N GLY A 25 13.97 -17.61 9.40
CA GLY A 25 13.94 -16.35 10.15
C GLY A 25 12.57 -15.67 10.19
N ARG A 26 12.57 -14.38 10.54
CA ARG A 26 11.35 -13.57 10.77
C ARG A 26 10.38 -13.53 9.58
N LEU A 27 10.89 -13.59 8.35
CA LEU A 27 10.03 -13.58 7.17
C LEU A 27 9.22 -14.87 7.07
N PHE A 28 9.82 -16.02 7.38
CA PHE A 28 9.11 -17.29 7.49
C PHE A 28 8.05 -17.24 8.61
N ASP A 29 8.39 -16.71 9.79
CA ASP A 29 7.42 -16.59 10.88
C ASP A 29 6.23 -15.70 10.51
N SER A 30 6.48 -14.63 9.75
CA SER A 30 5.44 -13.74 9.23
C SER A 30 4.57 -14.45 8.19
N PHE A 31 5.19 -15.19 7.26
CA PHE A 31 4.52 -16.03 6.28
C PHE A 31 3.58 -17.05 6.95
N ILE A 32 4.06 -17.80 7.95
CA ILE A 32 3.21 -18.78 8.66
C ILE A 32 2.02 -18.10 9.33
N LYS A 33 2.24 -16.95 9.96
CA LYS A 33 1.17 -16.22 10.65
C LYS A 33 0.13 -15.66 9.68
N GLU A 34 0.57 -15.11 8.55
CA GLU A 34 -0.31 -14.50 7.56
C GLU A 34 -1.18 -15.54 6.85
N PHE A 35 -0.63 -16.70 6.55
CA PHE A 35 -1.30 -17.78 5.82
C PHE A 35 -1.71 -18.94 6.75
N ALA A 36 -2.04 -18.63 8.00
CA ALA A 36 -2.43 -19.64 9.00
C ALA A 36 -3.65 -20.48 8.55
N ASP A 37 -4.58 -19.88 7.80
CA ASP A 37 -5.78 -20.55 7.27
C ASP A 37 -5.51 -21.62 6.21
N TYR A 38 -4.26 -21.77 5.76
CA TYR A 38 -3.85 -22.79 4.79
C TYR A 38 -3.30 -24.08 5.45
N ASP A 39 -3.30 -24.18 6.78
CA ASP A 39 -2.68 -25.23 7.60
C ASP A 39 -1.35 -25.74 7.00
N LEU A 40 -0.41 -24.80 6.87
CA LEU A 40 0.85 -25.00 6.15
C LEU A 40 1.73 -26.11 6.74
N GLU A 41 1.54 -26.48 8.00
CA GLU A 41 2.17 -27.63 8.64
C GLU A 41 1.93 -28.96 7.89
N GLU A 42 0.84 -29.08 7.13
CA GLU A 42 0.51 -30.26 6.35
C GLU A 42 1.27 -30.30 5.02
N SER A 43 1.61 -29.13 4.49
CA SER A 43 2.27 -28.98 3.19
C SER A 43 3.79 -28.82 3.29
N ILE A 44 4.28 -28.26 4.39
CA ILE A 44 5.71 -28.07 4.61
C ILE A 44 6.37 -29.41 4.98
N LYS A 45 7.28 -29.82 4.12
CA LYS A 45 8.10 -31.02 4.29
C LYS A 45 9.25 -30.79 5.26
N ALA A 46 9.96 -29.67 5.10
CA ALA A 46 11.00 -29.21 6.00
C ALA A 46 11.26 -27.70 5.83
N VAL A 47 11.81 -27.08 6.87
CA VAL A 47 12.41 -25.76 6.80
C VAL A 47 13.92 -25.93 6.60
N VAL A 48 14.51 -25.12 5.75
CA VAL A 48 15.92 -25.21 5.35
C VAL A 48 16.62 -23.92 5.72
N ASP A 49 17.76 -23.99 6.40
CA ASP A 49 18.54 -22.79 6.73
C ASP A 49 20.04 -23.06 6.59
N ASN A 50 20.80 -22.03 6.23
CA ASN A 50 22.25 -22.11 6.11
C ASN A 50 22.96 -21.78 7.45
N ASN A 51 22.25 -21.20 8.43
CA ASN A 51 22.80 -20.90 9.74
C ASN A 51 22.90 -22.18 10.59
N PRO A 52 24.12 -22.67 10.92
CA PRO A 52 24.27 -23.90 11.68
C PRO A 52 23.65 -23.82 13.08
N ASN A 53 23.53 -22.62 13.66
CA ASN A 53 22.93 -22.46 14.98
C ASN A 53 21.41 -22.66 14.95
N GLU A 54 20.75 -22.25 13.87
CA GLU A 54 19.32 -22.53 13.65
C GLU A 54 19.14 -24.04 13.45
N VAL A 55 19.91 -24.63 12.54
CA VAL A 55 19.81 -26.06 12.18
C VAL A 55 20.12 -27.00 13.34
N LYS A 56 20.96 -26.61 14.31
CA LYS A 56 21.24 -27.40 15.52
C LYS A 56 19.99 -27.75 16.33
N THR A 57 18.95 -26.93 16.28
CA THR A 57 17.68 -27.24 16.95
C THR A 57 16.97 -28.44 16.32
N GLY A 58 17.23 -28.70 15.03
CA GLY A 58 16.65 -29.78 14.24
C GLY A 58 15.16 -29.64 13.93
N ILE A 59 14.48 -28.65 14.53
CA ILE A 59 13.03 -28.51 14.49
C ILE A 59 12.62 -27.03 14.45
N LYS A 60 11.67 -26.71 13.58
CA LYS A 60 10.94 -25.43 13.56
C LYS A 60 9.48 -25.68 13.97
N ILE A 61 8.94 -24.83 14.85
CA ILE A 61 7.52 -24.91 15.24
C ILE A 61 6.69 -24.10 14.23
N VAL A 62 5.69 -24.75 13.64
CA VAL A 62 4.75 -24.16 12.67
C VAL A 62 3.34 -24.47 13.18
N ASN A 63 2.58 -23.44 13.57
CA ASN A 63 1.22 -23.60 14.12
C ASN A 63 1.11 -24.63 15.28
N GLY A 64 2.17 -24.78 16.07
CA GLY A 64 2.25 -25.76 17.16
C GLY A 64 2.73 -27.16 16.75
N PHE A 65 2.95 -27.41 15.46
CA PHE A 65 3.51 -28.65 14.93
C PHE A 65 5.03 -28.57 14.76
N PHE A 66 5.70 -29.71 14.96
CA PHE A 66 7.13 -29.84 14.77
C PHE A 66 7.45 -30.18 13.31
N VAL A 67 8.10 -29.26 12.62
CA VAL A 67 8.57 -29.42 11.24
C VAL A 67 10.10 -29.59 11.27
N PRO A 68 10.68 -30.54 10.51
CA PRO A 68 12.14 -30.68 10.45
C PRO A 68 12.82 -29.39 10.00
N LEU A 69 13.86 -28.97 10.73
CA LEU A 69 14.75 -27.87 10.34
C LEU A 69 16.11 -28.44 9.97
N ILE A 70 16.46 -28.36 8.69
CA ILE A 70 17.59 -29.08 8.10
C ILE A 70 18.54 -28.14 7.36
N SER A 71 19.77 -28.59 7.11
CA SER A 71 20.72 -27.84 6.28
C SER A 71 20.39 -27.98 4.79
N PHE A 72 21.00 -27.12 3.97
CA PHE A 72 20.92 -27.23 2.52
C PHE A 72 21.40 -28.58 2.00
N GLU A 73 22.53 -29.08 2.50
CA GLU A 73 23.10 -30.37 2.09
C GLU A 73 22.14 -31.51 2.40
N GLU A 74 21.43 -31.43 3.51
CA GLU A 74 20.47 -32.45 3.91
C GLU A 74 19.20 -32.39 3.06
N MET A 75 18.67 -31.20 2.75
CA MET A 75 17.60 -31.04 1.75
C MET A 75 18.00 -31.68 0.42
N MET A 76 19.22 -31.43 -0.06
CA MET A 76 19.71 -31.92 -1.35
C MET A 76 19.78 -33.46 -1.44
N LYS A 77 19.94 -34.16 -0.32
CA LYS A 77 19.88 -35.63 -0.28
C LYS A 77 18.46 -36.19 -0.32
N GLN A 78 17.48 -35.40 0.13
CA GLN A 78 16.10 -35.86 0.39
C GLN A 78 15.09 -35.36 -0.64
N ILE A 79 15.41 -34.28 -1.35
CA ILE A 79 14.50 -33.63 -2.30
C ILE A 79 14.29 -34.50 -3.54
N ASN A 80 13.03 -34.69 -3.94
CA ASN A 80 12.62 -35.57 -5.02
C ASN A 80 11.79 -34.83 -6.09
N ILE A 81 11.60 -35.48 -7.24
CA ILE A 81 10.69 -34.99 -8.28
C ILE A 81 9.28 -34.84 -7.68
N GLY A 82 8.67 -33.67 -7.88
CA GLY A 82 7.37 -33.32 -7.31
C GLY A 82 7.46 -32.49 -6.02
N ASP A 83 8.63 -32.39 -5.39
CA ASP A 83 8.90 -31.40 -4.35
C ASP A 83 9.11 -29.99 -4.95
N ARG A 84 8.93 -28.99 -4.10
CA ARG A 84 9.04 -27.56 -4.44
C ARG A 84 9.84 -26.84 -3.36
N ILE A 85 10.52 -25.77 -3.75
CA ILE A 85 11.25 -24.90 -2.82
C ILE A 85 10.58 -23.53 -2.79
N LEU A 86 10.17 -23.07 -1.62
CA LEU A 86 9.69 -21.71 -1.39
C LEU A 86 10.75 -20.96 -0.59
N ILE A 87 11.39 -19.96 -1.19
CA ILE A 87 12.44 -19.18 -0.53
C ILE A 87 11.78 -18.13 0.35
N THR A 88 11.85 -18.30 1.66
CA THR A 88 11.19 -17.52 2.72
C THR A 88 12.17 -16.61 3.47
N THR A 89 13.15 -16.04 2.75
CA THR A 89 14.12 -15.07 3.29
C THR A 89 14.24 -13.84 2.39
N ALA A 90 14.58 -12.69 2.98
CA ALA A 90 14.88 -11.46 2.24
C ALA A 90 16.19 -11.57 1.43
N ALA A 91 17.13 -12.42 1.85
CA ALA A 91 18.38 -12.70 1.15
C ALA A 91 18.21 -13.76 0.04
N TYR A 92 17.08 -13.75 -0.67
CA TYR A 92 16.74 -14.82 -1.61
C TYR A 92 17.71 -14.91 -2.80
N GLU A 93 18.40 -13.84 -3.20
CA GLU A 93 19.37 -13.89 -4.31
C GLU A 93 20.57 -14.80 -3.99
N GLU A 94 21.04 -14.83 -2.74
CA GLU A 94 22.10 -15.73 -2.31
C GLU A 94 21.65 -17.19 -2.37
N ILE A 95 20.42 -17.45 -1.93
CA ILE A 95 19.80 -18.78 -1.97
C ILE A 95 19.63 -19.24 -3.42
N ILE A 96 19.19 -18.36 -4.32
CA ILE A 96 19.08 -18.66 -5.76
C ILE A 96 20.45 -19.05 -6.32
N GLY A 97 21.51 -18.28 -6.00
CA GLY A 97 22.87 -18.61 -6.42
C GLY A 97 23.34 -19.98 -5.91
N GLN A 98 22.94 -20.38 -4.70
CA GLN A 98 23.21 -21.72 -4.15
C GLN A 98 22.44 -22.82 -4.91
N LEU A 99 21.14 -22.60 -5.18
CA LEU A 99 20.28 -23.54 -5.91
C LEU A 99 20.75 -23.73 -7.36
N GLU A 100 21.20 -22.67 -8.04
CA GLU A 100 21.70 -22.72 -9.41
C GLU A 100 23.03 -23.47 -9.50
N LYS A 101 23.95 -23.27 -8.54
CA LYS A 101 25.24 -23.98 -8.48
C LYS A 101 25.09 -25.47 -8.19
N ALA A 102 24.08 -25.86 -7.42
CA ALA A 102 23.90 -27.24 -6.98
C ALA A 102 23.53 -28.23 -8.10
N LYS A 103 23.32 -27.78 -9.36
CA LYS A 103 23.02 -28.62 -10.54
C LYS A 103 21.99 -29.74 -10.27
N ALA A 104 21.03 -29.48 -9.40
CA ALA A 104 20.14 -30.52 -8.90
C ALA A 104 19.18 -31.02 -9.98
N ILE A 105 18.82 -32.31 -9.82
CA ILE A 105 17.73 -33.09 -10.42
C ILE A 105 16.74 -32.21 -11.22
N GLY A 106 16.63 -32.47 -12.52
CA GLY A 106 15.67 -31.78 -13.39
C GLY A 106 14.24 -31.92 -12.86
N GLY A 107 13.43 -30.87 -12.99
CA GLY A 107 12.00 -30.89 -12.65
C GLY A 107 11.59 -30.31 -11.29
N ILE A 108 12.54 -29.97 -10.40
CA ILE A 108 12.24 -29.25 -9.15
C ILE A 108 12.09 -27.75 -9.43
N LYS A 109 10.96 -27.17 -9.01
CA LYS A 109 10.66 -25.74 -9.12
C LYS A 109 11.00 -25.03 -7.81
N TYR A 110 11.55 -23.82 -7.92
CA TYR A 110 11.69 -22.91 -6.79
C TYR A 110 10.95 -21.59 -7.02
N TYR A 111 10.50 -20.99 -5.92
CA TYR A 111 9.68 -19.79 -5.87
C TYR A 111 10.27 -18.80 -4.87
N ILE A 112 10.03 -17.51 -5.07
CA ILE A 112 10.51 -16.44 -4.20
C ILE A 112 9.31 -15.88 -3.45
N TYR A 113 9.15 -16.23 -2.18
CA TYR A 113 7.98 -15.83 -1.40
C TYR A 113 7.76 -14.31 -1.40
N PRO A 114 8.76 -13.45 -1.12
CA PRO A 114 8.57 -11.99 -1.19
C PRO A 114 7.96 -11.47 -2.50
N VAL A 115 8.29 -12.10 -3.63
CA VAL A 115 7.77 -11.69 -4.95
C VAL A 115 6.34 -12.22 -5.14
N LEU A 116 6.10 -13.48 -4.78
CA LEU A 116 4.77 -14.10 -4.89
C LEU A 116 3.75 -13.41 -3.98
N ASP A 117 4.17 -12.96 -2.81
CA ASP A 117 3.33 -12.26 -1.85
C ASP A 117 2.83 -10.92 -2.40
N ILE A 118 3.75 -10.13 -3.00
CA ILE A 118 3.40 -8.88 -3.69
C ILE A 118 2.48 -9.15 -4.88
N ASP A 119 2.77 -10.17 -5.69
CA ASP A 119 1.90 -10.57 -6.81
C ASP A 119 0.50 -11.02 -6.32
N GLN A 120 0.41 -11.69 -5.17
CA GLN A 120 -0.86 -12.10 -4.56
C GLN A 120 -1.67 -10.89 -4.08
N HIS A 121 -1.03 -9.87 -3.50
CA HIS A 121 -1.70 -8.61 -3.15
C HIS A 121 -2.24 -7.89 -4.38
N ASP A 122 -1.45 -7.79 -5.44
CA ASP A 122 -1.86 -7.19 -6.71
C ASP A 122 -3.02 -7.96 -7.36
N TYR A 123 -2.93 -9.29 -7.39
CA TYR A 123 -4.04 -10.14 -7.82
C TYR A 123 -5.30 -9.91 -6.98
N SER A 124 -5.19 -9.88 -5.65
CA SER A 124 -6.33 -9.67 -4.76
C SER A 124 -6.97 -8.30 -4.98
N ARG A 125 -6.15 -7.26 -5.20
CA ARG A 125 -6.59 -5.91 -5.55
C ARG A 125 -7.40 -5.90 -6.85
N LEU A 126 -6.98 -6.61 -7.89
CA LEU A 126 -7.70 -6.70 -9.17
C LEU A 126 -9.07 -7.37 -9.05
N ASN A 127 -9.19 -8.35 -8.15
CA ASN A 127 -10.42 -9.11 -7.95
C ASN A 127 -11.44 -8.43 -7.02
N ILE A 128 -11.14 -7.22 -6.50
CA ILE A 128 -12.16 -6.42 -5.82
C ILE A 128 -13.13 -5.87 -6.87
N GLU A 129 -14.40 -6.21 -6.71
CA GLU A 129 -15.49 -5.69 -7.54
C GLU A 129 -15.63 -4.17 -7.40
N ILE A 130 -15.77 -3.49 -8.53
CA ILE A 130 -15.97 -2.05 -8.61
C ILE A 130 -17.38 -1.82 -9.12
N PRO A 131 -18.23 -1.07 -8.39
CA PRO A 131 -19.60 -0.86 -8.81
C PRO A 131 -19.64 -0.02 -10.09
N LEU A 132 -20.67 -0.27 -10.91
CA LEU A 132 -20.92 0.51 -12.13
C LEU A 132 -21.26 1.98 -11.85
N LYS A 133 -21.77 2.27 -10.65
CA LYS A 133 -22.12 3.61 -10.20
C LYS A 133 -21.31 3.95 -8.96
N LEU A 134 -20.55 5.04 -9.04
CA LEU A 134 -19.69 5.55 -7.97
C LEU A 134 -20.37 6.67 -7.16
N SER A 135 -21.57 7.09 -7.56
CA SER A 135 -22.34 8.16 -6.92
C SER A 135 -23.59 7.69 -6.18
N SER A 136 -23.88 8.35 -5.06
CA SER A 136 -25.08 8.13 -4.24
C SER A 136 -26.19 9.16 -4.51
N CYS A 137 -25.86 10.38 -4.93
CA CYS A 137 -26.81 11.44 -5.26
C CYS A 137 -27.01 11.58 -6.79
N ARG A 138 -27.94 12.46 -7.19
CA ARG A 138 -28.23 12.77 -8.60
C ARG A 138 -27.67 14.11 -9.08
N ASN A 139 -27.33 14.99 -8.15
CA ASN A 139 -26.79 16.32 -8.42
C ASN A 139 -25.43 16.45 -7.74
N LEU A 140 -24.59 17.37 -8.22
CA LEU A 140 -23.34 17.73 -7.56
C LEU A 140 -23.61 18.20 -6.12
N GLN A 141 -22.90 17.60 -5.17
CA GLN A 141 -22.94 17.97 -3.75
C GLN A 141 -21.64 18.66 -3.31
N ILE A 142 -20.55 18.35 -4.00
CA ILE A 142 -19.21 18.86 -3.73
C ILE A 142 -18.89 19.99 -4.72
N PRO A 143 -18.38 21.15 -4.27
CA PRO A 143 -17.91 22.21 -5.15
C PRO A 143 -16.83 21.74 -6.15
N LYS A 144 -16.83 22.32 -7.36
CA LYS A 144 -15.78 22.09 -8.39
C LYS A 144 -14.52 22.90 -8.12
N THR A 145 -13.90 22.65 -6.97
CA THR A 145 -12.64 23.28 -6.57
C THR A 145 -11.65 22.20 -6.17
N ILE A 146 -10.45 22.24 -6.75
CA ILE A 146 -9.32 21.39 -6.35
C ILE A 146 -8.39 22.23 -5.47
N HIS A 147 -8.16 21.74 -4.25
CA HIS A 147 -7.23 22.30 -3.30
C HIS A 147 -5.96 21.44 -3.24
N TYR A 148 -4.80 22.08 -3.07
CA TYR A 148 -3.56 21.40 -2.73
C TYR A 148 -2.72 22.27 -1.79
N CYS A 149 -1.82 21.63 -1.04
CA CYS A 149 -0.88 22.34 -0.17
C CYS A 149 0.53 22.35 -0.75
N TRP A 150 1.24 23.47 -0.60
CA TRP A 150 2.66 23.56 -0.89
C TRP A 150 3.39 24.49 0.09
N PHE A 151 3.81 23.91 1.21
CA PHE A 151 4.53 24.60 2.29
C PHE A 151 6.05 24.40 2.20
N GLY A 152 6.80 25.29 2.85
CA GLY A 152 8.25 25.27 2.95
C GLY A 152 8.96 26.13 1.91
N LYS A 153 8.22 26.92 1.11
CA LYS A 153 8.74 27.93 0.15
C LYS A 153 9.72 27.39 -0.90
N LYS A 154 9.76 26.08 -1.13
CA LYS A 154 10.58 25.47 -2.19
C LYS A 154 9.83 25.52 -3.51
N GLU A 155 10.54 25.33 -4.62
CA GLU A 155 9.87 25.12 -5.90
C GLU A 155 9.26 23.71 -5.98
N ILE A 156 8.07 23.60 -6.57
CA ILE A 156 7.45 22.31 -6.89
C ILE A 156 8.36 21.57 -7.89
N PRO A 157 8.81 20.33 -7.58
CA PRO A 157 9.61 19.52 -8.49
C PRO A 157 8.93 19.29 -9.84
N ILE A 158 9.72 19.23 -10.91
CA ILE A 158 9.22 19.03 -12.29
C ILE A 158 8.30 17.80 -12.41
N PRO A 159 8.63 16.62 -11.85
CA PRO A 159 7.73 15.45 -11.95
C PRO A 159 6.33 15.72 -11.39
N TYR A 160 6.23 16.52 -10.33
CA TYR A 160 4.94 16.80 -9.68
C TYR A 160 4.08 17.72 -10.55
N ARG A 161 4.72 18.71 -11.20
CA ARG A 161 4.02 19.60 -12.13
C ARG A 161 3.33 18.83 -13.26
N LYS A 162 3.97 17.79 -13.81
CA LYS A 162 3.39 16.92 -14.85
C LYS A 162 2.11 16.24 -14.35
N TRP A 163 2.09 15.76 -13.11
CA TRP A 163 0.88 15.16 -12.53
C TRP A 163 -0.18 16.21 -12.23
N MET A 164 0.20 17.39 -11.75
CA MET A 164 -0.74 18.49 -11.49
C MET A 164 -1.37 19.06 -12.78
N GLU A 165 -0.66 19.05 -13.91
CA GLU A 165 -1.20 19.46 -15.21
C GLU A 165 -2.41 18.60 -15.62
N SER A 166 -2.43 17.33 -15.22
CA SER A 166 -3.57 16.44 -15.47
C SER A 166 -4.87 16.95 -14.83
N TRP A 167 -4.79 17.71 -13.73
CA TRP A 167 -5.97 18.24 -13.05
C TRP A 167 -6.75 19.17 -13.96
N LYS A 168 -6.06 20.11 -14.63
CA LYS A 168 -6.68 21.00 -15.62
C LYS A 168 -7.13 20.25 -16.88
N MET A 169 -6.40 19.21 -17.27
CA MET A 169 -6.74 18.39 -18.45
C MET A 169 -8.07 17.67 -18.27
N TYR A 170 -8.29 17.04 -17.11
CA TYR A 170 -9.48 16.24 -16.84
C TYR A 170 -10.61 17.02 -16.14
N CYS A 171 -10.28 18.16 -15.53
CA CYS A 171 -11.22 19.02 -14.80
C CYS A 171 -11.05 20.49 -15.25
N PRO A 172 -11.30 20.81 -16.54
CA PRO A 172 -10.98 22.13 -17.11
C PRO A 172 -11.85 23.27 -16.55
N ASP A 173 -13.01 22.96 -16.00
CA ASP A 173 -13.95 23.91 -15.41
C ASP A 173 -13.79 24.06 -13.89
N TYR A 174 -12.79 23.40 -13.29
CA TYR A 174 -12.54 23.46 -11.85
C TYR A 174 -11.63 24.65 -11.51
N GLU A 175 -11.91 25.30 -10.39
CA GLU A 175 -10.97 26.22 -9.77
C GLU A 175 -9.85 25.42 -9.08
N ILE A 176 -8.59 25.83 -9.25
CA ILE A 176 -7.45 25.19 -8.57
C ILE A 176 -6.83 26.20 -7.61
N VAL A 177 -6.78 25.85 -6.33
CA VAL A 177 -6.30 26.72 -5.25
C VAL A 177 -5.08 26.10 -4.57
N GLU A 178 -3.96 26.83 -4.63
CA GLU A 178 -2.77 26.54 -3.84
C GLU A 178 -2.92 27.11 -2.43
N TRP A 179 -2.65 26.28 -1.42
CA TRP A 179 -2.52 26.72 -0.03
C TRP A 179 -1.06 26.68 0.41
N ASN A 180 -0.57 27.82 0.89
CA ASN A 180 0.80 28.02 1.35
C ASN A 180 0.83 29.05 2.50
N GLU A 181 2.01 29.48 2.93
CA GLU A 181 2.16 30.39 4.07
C GLU A 181 1.56 31.79 3.84
N LYS A 182 1.23 32.16 2.60
CA LYS A 182 0.65 33.48 2.29
C LYS A 182 -0.85 33.55 2.54
N ASN A 183 -1.54 32.41 2.44
CA ASN A 183 -3.01 32.34 2.53
C ASN A 183 -3.53 31.34 3.55
N TYR A 184 -2.65 30.57 4.21
CA TYR A 184 -3.03 29.63 5.26
C TYR A 184 -2.28 29.89 6.56
N ASP A 185 -3.02 30.00 7.67
CA ASP A 185 -2.44 30.17 9.00
C ASP A 185 -1.89 28.83 9.54
N VAL A 186 -0.57 28.67 9.45
CA VAL A 186 0.16 27.51 9.97
C VAL A 186 0.35 27.50 11.49
N HIS A 187 -0.15 28.52 12.20
CA HIS A 187 -0.09 28.64 13.66
C HIS A 187 -1.47 28.52 14.33
N LYS A 188 -2.54 28.23 13.56
CA LYS A 188 -3.91 28.17 14.08
C LYS A 188 -4.20 27.05 15.10
N SER A 189 -3.33 26.04 15.20
CA SER A 189 -3.41 24.99 16.23
C SER A 189 -2.01 24.53 16.68
N THR A 190 -1.93 23.95 17.88
CA THR A 190 -0.66 23.46 18.43
C THR A 190 -0.01 22.40 17.55
N TYR A 191 -0.81 21.48 16.99
CA TYR A 191 -0.30 20.43 16.10
C TYR A 191 0.42 21.02 14.89
N ILE A 192 -0.25 21.90 14.16
CA ILE A 192 0.28 22.44 12.92
C ILE A 192 1.45 23.40 13.16
N SER A 193 1.38 24.24 14.20
CA SER A 193 2.49 25.15 14.56
C SER A 193 3.77 24.35 14.79
N GLN A 194 3.68 23.29 15.61
CA GLN A 194 4.83 22.44 15.93
C GLN A 194 5.34 21.64 14.72
N ALA A 195 4.45 21.12 13.88
CA ALA A 195 4.84 20.43 12.65
C ALA A 195 5.56 21.38 11.69
N TYR A 196 5.07 22.61 11.56
CA TYR A 196 5.66 23.63 10.70
C TYR A 196 7.03 24.10 11.22
N GLU A 197 7.14 24.42 12.52
CA GLU A 197 8.39 24.85 13.16
C GLU A 197 9.50 23.79 13.09
N THR A 198 9.13 22.51 13.07
CA THR A 198 10.07 21.38 12.93
C THR A 198 10.33 20.94 11.49
N GLY A 199 9.82 21.68 10.50
CA GLY A 199 10.05 21.42 9.08
C GLY A 199 9.32 20.21 8.51
N GLN A 200 8.24 19.75 9.15
CA GLN A 200 7.52 18.52 8.84
C GLN A 200 6.31 18.79 7.93
N TRP A 201 6.57 19.24 6.69
CA TRP A 201 5.57 19.75 5.75
C TRP A 201 4.44 18.78 5.38
N ALA A 202 4.74 17.47 5.32
CA ALA A 202 3.73 16.44 5.08
C ALA A 202 2.65 16.43 6.19
N PHE A 203 3.08 16.56 7.45
CA PHE A 203 2.18 16.60 8.61
C PHE A 203 1.44 17.94 8.73
N VAL A 204 2.03 19.04 8.27
CA VAL A 204 1.32 20.32 8.09
C VAL A 204 0.15 20.13 7.12
N SER A 205 0.41 19.47 5.99
CA SER A 205 -0.59 19.21 4.95
C SER A 205 -1.67 18.21 5.40
N ASP A 206 -1.33 17.24 6.25
CA ASP A 206 -2.29 16.28 6.85
C ASP A 206 -3.40 16.98 7.64
N TYR A 207 -3.06 18.02 8.41
CA TYR A 207 -4.05 18.85 9.08
C TYR A 207 -4.76 19.78 8.09
N ALA A 208 -3.98 20.53 7.30
CA ALA A 208 -4.51 21.60 6.46
C ALA A 208 -5.55 21.10 5.46
N ARG A 209 -5.32 19.95 4.82
CA ARG A 209 -6.27 19.38 3.85
C ARG A 209 -7.65 19.14 4.45
N ILE A 210 -7.71 18.67 5.70
CA ILE A 210 -8.97 18.38 6.38
C ILE A 210 -9.68 19.69 6.74
N ASP A 211 -8.95 20.65 7.29
CA ASP A 211 -9.47 21.97 7.66
C ASP A 211 -10.02 22.73 6.44
N ILE A 212 -9.26 22.75 5.34
CA ILE A 212 -9.64 23.41 4.08
C ILE A 212 -10.91 22.80 3.51
N VAL A 213 -10.94 21.48 3.29
CA VAL A 213 -12.12 20.84 2.68
C VAL A 213 -13.32 20.90 3.61
N HIS A 214 -13.13 20.86 4.93
CA HIS A 214 -14.23 21.10 5.87
C HIS A 214 -14.80 22.53 5.71
N GLN A 215 -13.95 23.54 5.65
CA GLN A 215 -14.37 24.95 5.61
C GLN A 215 -14.98 25.37 4.26
N TYR A 216 -14.43 24.88 3.14
CA TYR A 216 -14.77 25.34 1.80
C TYR A 216 -15.54 24.29 0.98
N GLY A 217 -15.54 23.03 1.40
CA GLY A 217 -15.90 21.91 0.55
C GLY A 217 -14.82 21.67 -0.52
N GLY A 218 -15.20 20.98 -1.59
CA GLY A 218 -14.34 20.75 -2.75
C GLY A 218 -13.59 19.42 -2.68
N VAL A 219 -12.56 19.31 -3.51
CA VAL A 219 -11.68 18.16 -3.62
C VAL A 219 -10.28 18.58 -3.21
N TYR A 220 -9.58 17.75 -2.45
CA TYR A 220 -8.17 17.93 -2.17
C TYR A 220 -7.35 16.84 -2.85
N LEU A 221 -6.24 17.20 -3.48
CA LEU A 221 -5.27 16.28 -4.10
C LEU A 221 -3.86 16.57 -3.57
N ASP A 222 -3.12 15.53 -3.19
CA ASP A 222 -1.67 15.69 -2.98
C ASP A 222 -0.98 15.94 -4.33
N VAL A 223 0.14 16.67 -4.31
CA VAL A 223 0.87 17.06 -5.54
C VAL A 223 1.47 15.87 -6.31
N ASP A 224 1.50 14.68 -5.71
CA ASP A 224 1.87 13.42 -6.34
C ASP A 224 0.67 12.55 -6.77
N VAL A 225 -0.52 13.16 -6.86
CA VAL A 225 -1.71 12.57 -7.47
C VAL A 225 -1.87 13.05 -8.90
N GLU A 226 -1.88 12.11 -9.83
CA GLU A 226 -2.24 12.32 -11.24
C GLU A 226 -3.70 11.91 -11.47
N LEU A 227 -4.52 12.79 -12.05
CA LEU A 227 -5.83 12.40 -12.55
C LEU A 227 -5.66 11.79 -13.94
N ILE A 228 -6.39 10.71 -14.21
CA ILE A 228 -6.46 10.10 -15.55
C ILE A 228 -7.89 10.07 -16.10
N LYS A 229 -8.84 10.64 -15.36
CA LYS A 229 -10.26 10.82 -15.73
C LYS A 229 -10.86 12.03 -15.04
N ASN A 230 -11.94 12.55 -15.61
CA ASN A 230 -12.79 13.54 -14.94
C ASN A 230 -13.46 12.91 -13.70
N ILE A 231 -13.56 13.67 -12.62
CA ILE A 231 -14.05 13.20 -11.31
C ILE A 231 -15.48 13.64 -10.97
N ASP A 232 -16.24 14.23 -11.92
CA ASP A 232 -17.56 14.82 -11.67
C ASP A 232 -18.54 13.82 -11.03
N GLU A 233 -18.48 12.55 -11.41
CA GLU A 233 -19.30 11.50 -10.79
C GLU A 233 -19.03 11.39 -9.29
N LEU A 234 -17.78 11.53 -8.85
CA LEU A 234 -17.42 11.42 -7.44
C LEU A 234 -17.99 12.60 -6.63
N LEU A 235 -18.14 13.77 -7.25
CA LEU A 235 -18.73 14.98 -6.66
C LEU A 235 -20.25 14.87 -6.44
N MET A 236 -20.89 13.84 -6.98
CA MET A 236 -22.30 13.50 -6.72
C MET A 236 -22.48 12.65 -5.45
N ASN A 237 -21.53 12.72 -4.51
CA ASN A 237 -21.63 12.17 -3.16
C ASN A 237 -21.48 13.30 -2.14
N GLN A 238 -22.03 13.17 -0.93
CA GLN A 238 -21.80 14.19 0.12
C GLN A 238 -20.32 14.31 0.50
N ALA A 239 -19.61 13.18 0.43
CA ALA A 239 -18.16 13.13 0.49
C ALA A 239 -17.65 11.87 -0.22
N PHE A 240 -16.35 11.82 -0.50
CA PHE A 240 -15.70 10.61 -0.97
C PHE A 240 -14.25 10.51 -0.50
N CYS A 241 -13.74 9.28 -0.39
CA CYS A 241 -12.32 8.97 -0.19
C CYS A 241 -11.98 7.59 -0.79
N GLY A 242 -10.71 7.21 -0.77
CA GLY A 242 -10.23 5.92 -1.29
C GLY A 242 -9.54 5.08 -0.24
N PHE A 243 -9.65 3.76 -0.39
CA PHE A 243 -8.74 2.81 0.21
C PHE A 243 -7.34 2.92 -0.44
N GLU A 244 -6.27 2.95 0.34
CA GLU A 244 -4.91 2.74 -0.16
C GLU A 244 -4.64 1.25 -0.36
N ASN A 245 -5.11 0.46 0.61
CA ASN A 245 -5.12 -1.00 0.61
C ASN A 245 -6.42 -1.50 1.25
N SER A 246 -6.59 -2.82 1.42
CA SER A 246 -7.81 -3.39 1.97
C SER A 246 -8.15 -2.92 3.39
N ILE A 247 -7.19 -2.37 4.13
CA ILE A 247 -7.35 -2.00 5.54
C ILE A 247 -7.51 -0.50 5.74
N TYR A 248 -6.71 0.32 5.06
CA TYR A 248 -6.60 1.74 5.35
C TYR A 248 -7.21 2.61 4.25
N VAL A 249 -8.06 3.55 4.65
CA VAL A 249 -8.40 4.71 3.82
C VAL A 249 -7.28 5.74 3.90
N ASN A 250 -6.97 6.41 2.79
CA ASN A 250 -5.96 7.45 2.75
C ASN A 250 -6.49 8.66 1.96
N TYR A 251 -6.61 9.80 2.64
CA TYR A 251 -7.14 11.02 2.04
C TYR A 251 -6.08 11.75 1.20
N GLY A 252 -4.81 11.35 1.26
CA GLY A 252 -3.76 11.78 0.33
C GLY A 252 -3.89 11.25 -1.09
N LEU A 253 -4.69 10.20 -1.30
CA LEU A 253 -5.03 9.69 -2.63
C LEU A 253 -5.90 10.67 -3.44
N GLY A 254 -6.50 11.64 -2.75
CA GLY A 254 -7.60 12.43 -3.24
C GLY A 254 -8.87 12.13 -2.46
N PHE A 255 -9.50 13.18 -1.93
CA PHE A 255 -10.79 13.08 -1.25
C PHE A 255 -11.58 14.36 -1.49
N GLY A 256 -12.89 14.30 -1.31
CA GLY A 256 -13.72 15.49 -1.41
C GLY A 256 -14.89 15.44 -0.45
N ALA A 257 -15.44 16.60 -0.12
CA ALA A 257 -16.65 16.71 0.66
C ALA A 257 -17.41 18.00 0.37
N GLN A 258 -18.70 17.98 0.68
CA GLN A 258 -19.46 19.21 0.86
C GLN A 258 -18.88 19.99 2.04
N LYS A 259 -19.10 21.31 2.04
CA LYS A 259 -18.76 22.17 3.16
C LYS A 259 -19.41 21.68 4.46
N ASP A 260 -18.71 21.83 5.58
CA ASP A 260 -19.14 21.47 6.94
C ASP A 260 -19.48 19.97 7.12
N TYR A 261 -18.84 19.09 6.33
CA TYR A 261 -19.06 17.65 6.44
C TYR A 261 -18.53 17.09 7.78
N PHE A 262 -19.44 16.56 8.60
CA PHE A 262 -19.19 16.24 10.02
C PHE A 262 -18.01 15.28 10.28
N LEU A 263 -17.73 14.33 9.38
CA LEU A 263 -16.57 13.43 9.58
C LEU A 263 -15.24 14.17 9.44
N LEU A 264 -15.16 15.20 8.58
CA LEU A 264 -13.97 16.04 8.51
C LEU A 264 -13.82 16.88 9.77
N GLU A 265 -14.92 17.36 10.36
CA GLU A 265 -14.90 18.04 11.65
C GLU A 265 -14.32 17.14 12.75
N GLU A 266 -14.70 15.87 12.79
CA GLU A 266 -14.19 14.91 13.78
C GLU A 266 -12.69 14.59 13.58
N ILE A 267 -12.25 14.46 12.33
CA ILE A 267 -10.83 14.30 12.01
C ILE A 267 -10.05 15.57 12.40
N LYS A 268 -10.58 16.76 12.09
CA LYS A 268 -9.97 18.03 12.48
C LYS A 268 -9.86 18.14 14.01
N LYS A 269 -10.93 17.82 14.74
CA LYS A 269 -10.95 17.79 16.22
C LYS A 269 -9.90 16.87 16.81
N TYR A 270 -9.59 15.73 16.17
CA TYR A 270 -8.49 14.88 16.62
C TYR A 270 -7.16 15.66 16.64
N TYR A 271 -6.84 16.36 15.55
CA TYR A 271 -5.62 17.14 15.47
C TYR A 271 -5.63 18.39 16.37
N ASP A 272 -6.76 19.08 16.49
CA ASP A 272 -6.91 20.24 17.39
C ASP A 272 -6.59 19.88 18.85
N ASN A 273 -6.86 18.63 19.25
CA ASN A 273 -6.60 18.10 20.59
C ASN A 273 -5.30 17.29 20.70
N THR A 274 -4.43 17.38 19.69
CA THR A 274 -3.18 16.61 19.64
C THR A 274 -1.98 17.56 19.52
N CYS A 275 -0.91 17.29 20.26
CA CYS A 275 0.39 17.95 20.00
C CYS A 275 1.20 17.15 18.99
N PHE A 276 1.92 17.84 18.10
CA PHE A 276 2.87 17.18 17.21
C PHE A 276 4.18 16.82 17.94
N ILE A 277 4.55 17.57 18.98
CA ILE A 277 5.67 17.24 19.87
C ILE A 277 5.07 16.67 21.16
N TYR A 278 5.42 15.43 21.50
CA TYR A 278 5.02 14.82 22.76
C TYR A 278 5.64 15.55 23.95
N SER A 279 5.02 15.44 25.13
CA SER A 279 5.54 16.03 26.37
C SER A 279 6.98 15.60 26.73
N LYS A 280 7.41 14.45 26.23
CA LYS A 280 8.78 13.92 26.39
C LYS A 280 9.75 14.31 25.27
N GLY A 281 9.35 15.20 24.34
CA GLY A 281 10.20 15.75 23.27
C GLY A 281 10.23 15.00 21.94
N GLY A 282 9.65 13.79 21.86
CA GLY A 282 9.55 13.04 20.59
C GLY A 282 8.48 13.59 19.66
N LEU A 283 8.62 13.34 18.34
CA LEU A 283 7.63 13.75 17.34
C LEU A 283 6.48 12.73 17.22
N ASN A 284 5.26 13.22 17.10
CA ASN A 284 4.05 12.45 16.81
C ASN A 284 3.89 12.25 15.30
N GLN A 285 4.56 11.21 14.80
CA GLN A 285 4.54 10.84 13.39
C GLN A 285 3.45 9.80 13.07
N THR A 286 2.32 9.84 13.79
CA THR A 286 1.19 8.96 13.50
C THR A 286 0.69 9.24 12.08
N ARG A 287 0.72 8.22 11.21
CA ARG A 287 0.34 8.35 9.80
C ARG A 287 -1.15 8.71 9.65
N CYS A 288 -1.47 9.68 8.80
CA CYS A 288 -2.84 10.13 8.60
C CYS A 288 -3.83 9.03 8.17
N PRO A 289 -3.47 7.99 7.38
CA PRO A 289 -4.39 6.89 7.06
C PRO A 289 -4.84 6.11 8.30
N MET A 290 -3.98 5.99 9.31
CA MET A 290 -4.34 5.31 10.57
C MET A 290 -5.38 6.10 11.36
N ILE A 291 -5.23 7.43 11.41
CA ILE A 291 -6.17 8.34 12.10
C ILE A 291 -7.52 8.33 11.38
N GLN A 292 -7.52 8.56 10.06
CA GLN A 292 -8.71 8.58 9.21
C GLN A 292 -9.48 7.25 9.32
N THR A 293 -8.78 6.13 9.15
CA THR A 293 -9.38 4.79 9.26
C THR A 293 -9.97 4.55 10.63
N LYS A 294 -9.25 4.88 11.72
CA LYS A 294 -9.75 4.70 13.09
C LYS A 294 -11.06 5.46 13.32
N ILE A 295 -11.13 6.71 12.86
CA ILE A 295 -12.32 7.55 12.98
C ILE A 295 -13.46 6.97 12.15
N MET A 296 -13.22 6.66 10.87
CA MET A 296 -14.20 6.08 9.97
C MET A 296 -14.76 4.73 10.47
N LYS A 297 -13.94 3.89 11.12
CA LYS A 297 -14.39 2.63 11.74
C LYS A 297 -15.43 2.85 12.83
N ARG A 298 -15.34 3.94 13.61
CA ARG A 298 -16.36 4.28 14.62
C ARG A 298 -17.73 4.56 13.99
N HIS A 299 -17.74 4.90 12.70
CA HIS A 299 -18.94 5.22 11.92
C HIS A 299 -19.41 4.09 10.99
N GLY A 300 -18.78 2.91 11.07
CA GLY A 300 -19.21 1.72 10.34
C GLY A 300 -18.36 1.34 9.13
N LEU A 301 -17.17 1.93 8.95
CA LEU A 301 -16.23 1.48 7.91
C LEU A 301 -15.81 0.03 8.15
N ASN A 302 -16.04 -0.82 7.15
CA ASN A 302 -15.50 -2.16 7.08
C ASN A 302 -14.16 -2.13 6.32
N CYS A 303 -13.07 -2.44 7.00
CA CYS A 303 -11.71 -2.52 6.44
C CYS A 303 -11.55 -3.79 5.58
N ASN A 304 -12.16 -3.79 4.39
CA ASN A 304 -12.12 -4.91 3.44
C ASN A 304 -11.77 -4.49 2.00
N GLY A 305 -11.44 -3.21 1.78
CA GLY A 305 -11.11 -2.64 0.46
C GLY A 305 -12.28 -2.55 -0.53
N LYS A 306 -13.49 -3.00 -0.17
CA LYS A 306 -14.66 -2.99 -1.05
C LYS A 306 -15.37 -1.64 -0.98
N PHE A 307 -16.06 -1.30 -2.07
CA PHE A 307 -16.89 -0.11 -2.13
C PHE A 307 -17.95 -0.13 -1.02
N GLN A 308 -18.14 1.01 -0.37
CA GLN A 308 -19.14 1.17 0.68
C GLN A 308 -19.50 2.65 0.87
N ILE A 309 -20.70 2.90 1.39
CA ILE A 309 -21.14 4.23 1.82
C ILE A 309 -21.11 4.28 3.35
N VAL A 310 -20.28 5.15 3.91
CA VAL A 310 -20.17 5.38 5.35
C VAL A 310 -20.69 6.77 5.66
N LYS A 311 -21.90 6.86 6.23
CA LYS A 311 -22.53 8.12 6.63
C LYS A 311 -22.65 9.18 5.51
N GLY A 312 -22.83 8.74 4.26
CA GLY A 312 -22.90 9.62 3.09
C GLY A 312 -21.57 9.80 2.35
N MET A 313 -20.46 9.33 2.93
CA MET A 313 -19.16 9.28 2.26
C MET A 313 -19.03 8.00 1.43
N ALA A 314 -18.78 8.14 0.13
CA ALA A 314 -18.37 7.03 -0.71
C ALA A 314 -16.92 6.66 -0.45
N VAL A 315 -16.66 5.40 -0.09
CA VAL A 315 -15.32 4.87 0.14
C VAL A 315 -15.00 3.89 -0.98
N TYR A 316 -14.08 4.29 -1.85
CA TYR A 316 -13.79 3.54 -3.07
C TYR A 316 -12.71 2.47 -2.87
N PRO A 317 -12.79 1.33 -3.59
CA PRO A 317 -11.67 0.41 -3.73
C PRO A 317 -10.41 1.12 -4.21
N SER A 318 -9.25 0.59 -3.82
CA SER A 318 -7.97 1.25 -4.09
C SER A 318 -7.71 1.50 -5.58
N ARG A 319 -8.25 0.67 -6.46
CA ARG A 319 -8.14 0.85 -7.93
C ARG A 319 -8.72 2.17 -8.45
N VAL A 320 -9.66 2.80 -7.74
CA VAL A 320 -10.33 4.03 -8.17
C VAL A 320 -9.45 5.26 -7.95
N LEU A 321 -8.87 5.43 -6.76
CA LEU A 321 -8.10 6.63 -6.39
C LEU A 321 -6.61 6.37 -6.10
N CYS A 322 -6.20 5.10 -5.98
CA CYS A 322 -4.83 4.66 -5.79
C CYS A 322 -4.41 3.76 -6.94
N GLY A 323 -4.36 4.32 -8.16
CA GLY A 323 -4.07 3.57 -9.39
C GLY A 323 -2.75 2.79 -9.37
N MET A 324 -1.73 3.33 -8.69
CA MET A 324 -0.47 2.62 -8.40
C MET A 324 -0.64 1.74 -7.16
N SER A 325 -0.21 0.49 -7.24
CA SER A 325 -0.20 -0.42 -6.09
C SER A 325 0.78 0.05 -5.02
N PRO A 326 0.39 0.16 -3.74
CA PRO A 326 1.31 0.50 -2.65
C PRO A 326 2.30 -0.63 -2.35
N TYR A 327 2.06 -1.85 -2.85
CA TYR A 327 2.91 -3.02 -2.64
C TYR A 327 4.00 -3.14 -3.70
N SER A 328 3.62 -3.00 -4.98
CA SER A 328 4.51 -3.26 -6.11
C SER A 328 5.00 -2.01 -6.83
N PHE A 329 4.36 -0.85 -6.58
CA PHE A 329 4.51 0.40 -7.33
C PHE A 329 4.20 0.27 -8.83
N ARG A 330 3.42 -0.75 -9.21
CA ARG A 330 2.94 -0.96 -10.57
C ARG A 330 1.59 -0.28 -10.78
N ILE A 331 1.31 0.08 -12.03
CA ILE A 331 0.01 0.56 -12.49
C ILE A 331 -0.56 -0.51 -13.43
N GLU A 332 -1.88 -0.67 -13.43
CA GLU A 332 -2.56 -1.56 -14.38
C GLU A 332 -2.31 -1.09 -15.81
N ARG A 333 -2.00 -2.02 -16.71
CA ARG A 333 -1.79 -1.71 -18.14
C ARG A 333 -3.04 -1.09 -18.77
N ASN A 334 -4.22 -1.50 -18.32
CA ASN A 334 -5.51 -0.96 -18.75
C ASN A 334 -6.34 -0.50 -17.53
N PRO A 335 -6.11 0.72 -17.03
CA PRO A 335 -6.68 1.20 -15.77
C PRO A 335 -8.12 1.71 -15.92
N VAL A 336 -9.04 0.83 -16.36
CA VAL A 336 -10.41 1.19 -16.75
C VAL A 336 -11.28 1.72 -15.61
N HIS A 337 -10.92 1.49 -14.35
CA HIS A 337 -11.67 1.99 -13.19
C HIS A 337 -10.93 3.09 -12.42
N THR A 338 -9.71 3.43 -12.83
CA THR A 338 -8.87 4.39 -12.14
C THR A 338 -9.23 5.81 -12.57
N TYR A 339 -9.49 6.66 -11.59
CA TYR A 339 -9.65 8.11 -11.76
C TYR A 339 -8.37 8.84 -11.40
N ALA A 340 -7.63 8.33 -10.40
CA ALA A 340 -6.40 8.92 -9.91
C ALA A 340 -5.29 7.90 -9.65
N ILE A 341 -4.05 8.30 -9.90
CA ILE A 341 -2.82 7.56 -9.64
C ILE A 341 -2.04 8.35 -8.60
N HIS A 342 -1.89 7.79 -7.40
CA HIS A 342 -1.00 8.32 -6.38
C HIS A 342 0.40 7.73 -6.56
N HIS A 343 1.42 8.55 -6.83
CA HIS A 343 2.74 8.11 -7.26
C HIS A 343 3.70 7.73 -6.11
N PHE A 344 3.29 7.95 -4.86
CA PHE A 344 4.10 7.73 -3.66
C PHE A 344 5.49 8.38 -3.79
N ALA A 345 5.50 9.65 -4.19
CA ALA A 345 6.72 10.39 -4.43
C ALA A 345 7.29 11.01 -3.16
N GLY A 346 6.45 11.17 -2.12
CA GLY A 346 6.83 11.60 -0.77
C GLY A 346 7.61 10.56 0.04
N THR A 347 7.94 9.39 -0.52
CA THR A 347 8.74 8.38 0.17
C THR A 347 10.15 8.92 0.48
N TRP A 348 10.48 9.03 1.76
CA TRP A 348 11.78 9.50 2.29
C TRP A 348 12.98 8.77 1.67
N ILE A 349 14.20 9.34 1.77
CA ILE A 349 15.43 8.81 1.14
C ILE A 349 15.63 7.30 1.38
N GLN A 350 15.45 6.84 2.62
CA GLN A 350 15.56 5.43 2.96
C GLN A 350 14.49 4.59 2.24
N GLY A 351 13.22 5.02 2.31
CA GLY A 351 12.14 4.37 1.59
C GLY A 351 12.27 4.46 0.07
N LYS A 352 12.97 5.45 -0.48
CA LYS A 352 13.24 5.57 -1.92
C LYS A 352 14.22 4.49 -2.39
N GLN A 353 15.26 4.21 -1.62
CA GLN A 353 16.18 3.11 -1.91
C GLN A 353 15.46 1.76 -1.83
N GLU A 354 14.65 1.56 -0.79
CA GLU A 354 13.83 0.35 -0.61
C GLU A 354 12.81 0.19 -1.76
N LYS A 355 12.11 1.26 -2.13
CA LYS A 355 11.18 1.30 -3.28
C LYS A 355 11.90 0.92 -4.58
N ASN A 356 13.07 1.49 -4.85
CA ASN A 356 13.82 1.19 -6.08
C ASN A 356 14.33 -0.26 -6.10
N ALA A 357 14.81 -0.77 -4.97
CA ALA A 357 15.24 -2.16 -4.83
C ALA A 357 14.06 -3.12 -5.07
N LEU A 358 12.90 -2.84 -4.49
CA LEU A 358 11.67 -3.60 -4.70
C LEU A 358 11.25 -3.58 -6.18
N ILE A 359 11.21 -2.39 -6.82
CA ILE A 359 10.88 -2.27 -8.25
C ILE A 359 11.84 -3.09 -9.10
N SER A 360 13.15 -3.04 -8.82
CA SER A 360 14.16 -3.84 -9.53
C SER A 360 13.90 -5.34 -9.37
N ALA A 361 13.63 -5.80 -8.14
CA ALA A 361 13.29 -7.19 -7.87
C ALA A 361 12.02 -7.63 -8.61
N MET A 362 10.96 -6.83 -8.57
CA MET A 362 9.69 -7.14 -9.23
C MET A 362 9.83 -7.15 -10.76
N LYS A 363 10.62 -6.24 -11.35
CA LYS A 363 10.94 -6.27 -12.80
C LYS A 363 11.72 -7.52 -13.20
N LYS A 364 12.60 -8.01 -12.32
CA LYS A 364 13.44 -9.20 -12.58
C LYS A 364 12.67 -10.50 -12.42
N TRP A 365 11.85 -10.60 -11.38
CA TRP A 365 11.29 -11.87 -10.93
C TRP A 365 9.81 -12.03 -11.27
N SER A 366 8.98 -11.00 -11.12
CA SER A 366 7.55 -11.12 -11.43
C SER A 366 7.34 -11.24 -12.94
N LYS A 367 6.37 -12.08 -13.35
CA LYS A 367 5.98 -12.29 -14.75
C LYS A 367 4.54 -11.83 -15.03
N ASN A 368 4.06 -10.81 -14.32
CA ASN A 368 2.68 -10.35 -14.42
C ASN A 368 2.51 -9.25 -15.48
N ASP A 369 1.98 -9.62 -16.64
CA ASP A 369 1.83 -8.72 -17.79
C ASP A 369 0.64 -7.75 -17.70
N ASN A 370 -0.24 -7.92 -16.70
CA ASN A 370 -1.37 -7.02 -16.44
C ASN A 370 -0.94 -5.63 -15.95
N TYR A 371 0.34 -5.48 -15.62
CA TYR A 371 0.90 -4.31 -14.98
C TYR A 371 2.05 -3.71 -15.78
N ILE A 372 2.29 -2.42 -15.54
CA ILE A 372 3.42 -1.66 -16.05
C ILE A 372 4.05 -0.85 -14.91
N TYR A 373 5.32 -0.53 -15.07
CA TYR A 373 5.96 0.53 -14.30
C TYR A 373 5.86 1.82 -15.12
N PRO A 374 5.43 2.95 -14.52
CA PRO A 374 5.48 4.22 -15.22
C PRO A 374 6.93 4.58 -15.56
N ASP A 375 7.12 5.23 -16.71
CA ASP A 375 8.41 5.86 -17.02
C ASP A 375 8.61 7.00 -16.02
N LEU A 376 9.53 6.78 -15.07
CA LEU A 376 9.85 7.68 -13.96
C LEU A 376 10.61 8.94 -14.41
#